data_AF-B4RLN7-F1
#
_entry.id   AF-B4RLN7-F1
#
_cell.length_a   1.000
_cell.length_b   1.000
_cell.length_c   1.000
_cell.angle_alpha   90.00
_cell.angle_beta   90.00
_cell.angle_gamma   90.00
#
_symmetry.space_group_name_H-M   'P 1'
#
loop_
_entity.id
_entity.type
_entity.pdbx_description
1 polymer ?
#
loop_
_entity_poly.entity_id
_entity_poly.type
_entity_poly.pdbx_seq_one_letter_code
_entity_poly.pdbx_strand_id
1 'polypeptide(L)' 'MLMGRLAVDGKYGGFGLGSLLLADALKRIGKAEIAAYALIVEAKDEAAIGFYRHFGFTSFEDATKHLFFPLANLR' A
#
# COMPACT_ATOMS: atom_id res chain seq x y z
N MET A 1 -6.65 -4.47 7.69
CA MET A 1 -6.03 -5.57 6.93
C MET A 1 -4.58 -5.22 6.69
N LEU A 2 -3.64 -6.18 6.78
CA LEU A 2 -2.21 -5.94 6.55
C LEU A 2 -1.80 -6.53 5.19
N MET A 3 -1.08 -5.75 4.38
CA MET A 3 -0.37 -6.26 3.21
C MET A 3 1.01 -6.76 3.63
N GLY A 4 1.28 -8.04 3.43
CA GLY A 4 2.54 -8.65 3.84
C GLY A 4 3.74 -8.04 3.12
N ARG A 5 3.81 -8.15 1.79
CA ARG A 5 4.88 -7.55 0.97
C ARG A 5 4.37 -7.21 -0.43
N LEU A 6 4.95 -6.15 -0.98
CA LEU A 6 4.81 -5.75 -2.38
C LEU A 6 6.22 -5.64 -2.95
N ALA A 7 6.50 -6.34 -4.06
CA ALA A 7 7.79 -6.31 -4.70
C ALA A 7 7.65 -6.43 -6.22
N VAL A 8 8.60 -5.84 -6.93
CA VAL A 8 8.81 -5.98 -8.37
C VAL A 8 10.24 -6.45 -8.57
N ASP A 9 10.47 -7.28 -9.57
CA ASP A 9 11.83 -7.67 -9.95
C ASP A 9 12.64 -6.43 -10.39
N GLY A 10 13.91 -6.37 -9.97
CA GLY A 10 14.75 -5.18 -10.17
C GLY A 10 14.94 -4.78 -11.63
N LYS A 11 14.85 -5.72 -12.57
CA LYS A 11 14.93 -5.43 -14.01
C LYS A 11 13.72 -4.62 -14.52
N TYR A 12 12.62 -4.64 -13.79
CA TYR A 12 11.37 -3.96 -14.12
C TYR A 12 11.01 -2.83 -13.16
N GLY A 13 11.98 -2.37 -12.36
CA GLY A 13 11.83 -1.15 -11.56
C GLY A 13 11.57 0.07 -12.45
N GLY A 14 10.72 0.99 -11.99
CA GLY A 14 10.41 2.24 -12.71
C GLY A 14 9.36 2.13 -13.82
N PHE A 15 8.95 0.92 -14.24
CA PHE A 15 7.92 0.73 -15.27
C PHE A 15 6.46 0.85 -14.75
N GLY A 16 6.26 1.34 -13.52
CA GLY A 16 4.92 1.48 -12.92
C GLY A 16 4.27 0.16 -12.46
N LEU A 17 4.97 -0.98 -12.55
CA LEU A 17 4.43 -2.28 -12.12
C LEU A 17 4.04 -2.31 -10.64
N GLY A 18 4.80 -1.65 -9.77
CA GLY A 18 4.47 -1.56 -8.35
C GLY A 18 3.13 -0.86 -8.11
N SER A 19 2.85 0.20 -8.88
CA SER A 19 1.59 0.93 -8.84
C SER A 19 0.42 0.06 -9.34
N LEU A 20 0.63 -0.72 -10.40
CA LEU A 20 -0.37 -1.65 -10.92
C LEU A 20 -0.69 -2.76 -9.90
N LEU A 21 0.33 -3.34 -9.27
CA LEU A 21 0.14 -4.37 -8.24
C LEU A 21 -0.59 -3.80 -7.02
N LEU A 22 -0.26 -2.57 -6.60
CA LEU A 22 -0.96 -1.90 -5.50
C LEU A 22 -2.43 -1.64 -5.84
N ALA A 23 -2.72 -1.17 -7.06
CA ALA A 23 -4.09 -0.97 -7.53
C ALA A 23 -4.89 -2.28 -7.57
N ASP A 24 -4.28 -3.38 -8.05
CA ASP A 24 -4.92 -4.70 -8.03
C ASP A 24 -5.20 -5.17 -6.60
N ALA A 25 -4.27 -4.98 -5.67
CA ALA A 25 -4.48 -5.32 -4.26
C ALA A 25 -5.64 -4.53 -3.65
N LEU A 26 -5.69 -3.22 -3.85
CA LEU A 26 -6.81 -2.36 -3.39
C LEU A 26 -8.15 -2.80 -3.99
N LYS A 27 -8.18 -3.15 -5.28
CA LYS A 27 -9.38 -3.67 -5.96
C LYS A 27 -9.85 -5.00 -5.37
N ARG A 28 -8.94 -5.90 -4.98
CA ARG A 28 -9.30 -7.16 -4.31
C ARG A 28 -9.83 -6.93 -2.91
N ILE A 29 -9.23 -5.99 -2.17
CA ILE A 29 -9.66 -5.61 -0.83
C ILE A 29 -11.07 -5.02 -0.85
N GLY A 30 -11.38 -4.13 -1.80
CA GLY A 30 -12.73 -3.55 -1.94
C GLY A 30 -13.83 -4.56 -2.25
N LYS A 31 -13.48 -5.78 -2.70
CA LYS A 31 -14.40 -6.89 -2.93
C LYS A 31 -14.44 -7.90 -1.79
N ALA A 32 -13.57 -7.79 -0.80
CA ALA A 32 -13.53 -8.74 0.29
C ALA A 32 -14.74 -8.54 1.20
N GLU A 33 -15.41 -9.63 1.59
CA GLU A 33 -16.58 -9.60 2.50
C GLU A 33 -16.19 -9.32 3.96
N ILE A 34 -14.89 -9.23 4.25
CA ILE A 34 -14.38 -8.99 5.61
C ILE A 34 -14.41 -7.49 5.88
N ALA A 35 -15.11 -7.09 6.94
CA ALA A 35 -15.10 -5.72 7.43
C ALA A 35 -13.67 -5.33 7.86
N ALA A 36 -13.06 -4.41 7.11
CA ALA A 36 -11.80 -3.79 7.43
C ALA A 36 -11.91 -2.27 7.29
N TYR A 37 -11.26 -1.53 8.17
CA TYR A 37 -11.28 -0.07 8.14
C TYR A 37 -10.18 0.52 7.25
N ALA A 38 -8.99 -0.10 7.26
CA ALA A 38 -7.83 0.36 6.53
C ALA A 38 -6.97 -0.81 6.02
N LEU A 39 -6.23 -0.54 4.94
CA LEU A 39 -5.08 -1.32 4.52
C LEU A 39 -3.84 -0.77 5.20
N ILE A 40 -3.09 -1.62 5.91
CA ILE A 40 -1.83 -1.29 6.57
C ILE A 40 -0.68 -1.90 5.77
N VAL A 41 0.43 -1.18 5.69
CA VAL A 41 1.69 -1.62 5.07
C VAL A 41 2.85 -1.34 6.03
N GLU A 42 3.90 -2.17 5.93
CA GLU A 42 5.20 -1.89 6.53
C GLU A 42 6.20 -1.59 5.41
N ALA A 43 6.65 -0.33 5.34
CA ALA A 43 7.59 0.13 4.34
C ALA A 43 9.02 -0.26 4.74
N LYS A 44 9.77 -0.85 3.79
CA LYS A 44 11.14 -1.31 4.00
C LYS A 44 12.10 -0.14 4.28
N ASP A 45 11.96 0.95 3.53
CA ASP A 45 12.86 2.10 3.52
C ASP A 45 12.11 3.40 3.13
N GLU A 46 12.81 4.53 3.15
CA GLU A 46 12.23 5.85 2.83
C GLU A 46 11.68 5.94 1.42
N ALA A 47 12.28 5.23 0.46
CA ALA A 47 11.78 5.18 -0.91
C ALA A 47 10.41 4.48 -0.96
N ALA A 48 10.24 3.38 -0.22
CA ALA A 48 8.96 2.70 -0.07
C ALA A 48 7.92 3.57 0.66
N ILE A 49 8.32 4.35 1.68
CA ILE A 49 7.44 5.32 2.34
C ILE A 49 6.93 6.36 1.33
N GLY A 50 7.84 6.94 0.54
CA GLY A 50 7.49 7.91 -0.51
C GLY A 50 6.56 7.32 -1.56
N PHE A 51 6.81 6.08 -1.98
CA PHE A 51 5.93 5.34 -2.89
C PHE A 51 4.51 5.21 -2.32
N TYR A 52 4.33 4.73 -1.09
CA TYR A 52 3.00 4.57 -0.50
C TYR A 52 2.30 5.91 -0.27
N ARG A 53 3.02 6.94 0.21
CA ARG A 53 2.46 8.29 0.41
C ARG A 53 1.95 8.90 -0.90
N HIS A 54 2.62 8.64 -2.02
CA HIS A 54 2.15 9.07 -3.34
C HIS A 54 0.77 8.51 -3.69
N PHE A 55 0.41 7.32 -3.18
CA PHE A 55 -0.92 6.71 -3.34
C PHE A 55 -1.92 7.08 -2.22
N GLY A 56 -1.60 8.06 -1.38
CA GLY A 56 -2.50 8.55 -0.32
C GLY A 56 -2.43 7.77 1.00
N PHE A 57 -1.41 6.94 1.19
CA PHE A 57 -1.16 6.35 2.50
C PHE A 57 -0.61 7.40 3.47
N THR A 58 -0.98 7.28 4.74
CA THR A 58 -0.49 8.14 5.83
C THR A 58 0.35 7.32 6.80
N SER A 59 1.50 7.84 7.24
CA SER A 59 2.33 7.19 8.27
C SER A 59 1.68 7.27 9.65
N PHE A 60 1.96 6.31 10.51
CA PHE A 60 1.66 6.44 11.94
C PHE A 60 2.57 7.50 12.59
N GLU A 61 2.07 8.15 13.64
CA GLU A 61 2.77 9.23 14.34
C GLU A 61 4.05 8.75 15.05
N ASP A 62 3.97 7.57 15.65
CA ASP A 62 5.04 6.93 16.44
C ASP A 62 5.90 5.95 15.62
N ALA A 63 5.42 5.53 14.45
CA ALA A 63 6.07 4.50 13.63
C ALA A 63 5.99 4.82 12.14
N THR A 64 6.92 5.65 11.65
CA THR A 64 6.88 6.23 10.29
C THR A 64 6.91 5.20 9.16
N LYS A 65 7.48 4.01 9.40
CA LYS A 65 7.50 2.87 8.47
C LYS A 65 6.17 2.13 8.37
N HIS A 66 5.29 2.29 9.35
CA HIS A 66 3.93 1.77 9.27
C HIS A 66 3.05 2.84 8.64
N LEU A 67 2.37 2.48 7.55
CA LEU A 67 1.43 3.38 6.90
C LEU A 67 0.07 2.71 6.75
N PHE A 68 -0.96 3.53 6.67
CA PHE A 68 -2.33 3.06 6.44
C PHE A 68 -3.02 3.85 5.33
N PHE A 69 -3.94 3.16 4.66
CA PHE A 69 -4.86 3.71 3.68
C PHE A 69 -6.30 3.39 4.14
N PRO A 70 -7.12 4.39 4.48
CA PRO A 70 -8.52 4.17 4.84
C PRO A 70 -9.28 3.55 3.67
N LEU A 71 -9.98 2.43 3.89
CA LEU A 71 -10.75 1.78 2.82
C LEU A 71 -11.97 2.61 2.40
N ALA A 72 -12.43 3.54 3.23
CA ALA A 72 -13.43 4.54 2.86
C ALA A 72 -12.98 5.44 1.69
N ASN A 73 -11.68 5.50 1.39
CA ASN A 73 -11.14 6.22 0.25
C ASN A 73 -11.12 5.38 -1.04
N LEU A 74 -11.48 4.10 -0.99
CA LEU A 74 -11.69 3.28 -2.18
C LEU A 74 -13.00 3.73 -2.84
N ARG A 75 -12.89 4.20 -4.09
CA ARG A 75 -14.04 4.51 -4.95
C ARG A 75 -14.33 3.35 -5.89
#